data_AF-A0A4W6FDU5-F1
#
_entry.id   AF-A0A4W6FDU5-F1
#
_cell.length_a   1.000
_cell.length_b   1.000
_cell.length_c   1.000
_cell.angle_alpha   90.00
_cell.angle_beta   90.00
_cell.angle_gamma   90.00
#
_symmetry.space_group_name_H-M   'P 1'
#
loop_
_entity.id
_entity.type
_entity.pdbx_description
1 polymer ?
#
loop_
_entity_poly.entity_id
_entity_poly.type
_entity_poly.pdbx_seq_one_letter_code
_entity_poly.pdbx_strand_id
1 'polypeptide(L)'
;MEMLQESGKVTWKNAQLGEAMIESLEAQGLQLAKEKQEYLDKLMEETEELTHQRAQREELERLNQVLEEEKMKFEEVVLELKAEQEQIKLDLDGTAQSLKGVESEKEELSSLTVMLQKSIEELSQEKQRTLKLLGVKEQGEKEAAEEEESSESTRGKSEDVEELGDGSLLRDLRHIEEQMKILLKEKEQADEKLQENEQRAKVLQQEREYYSSQARTLQQSLSQLTVDKQQTEAELKAEIESRVELEKRLKQAEEALQDLEKGLNSLERTKERDEEMKGDVTQLRRFFEECICAAEIEAKLPAIMKNAVYLHKAAARRIKSCRIQRRASRRHWLKHSKSFAVANADSSNMEDLRETARRLTSDSNFRESVYKIITRKDATNKTED
;
A
#
# COMPACT_ATOMS: atom_id res chain seq x y z
N MET A 1 112.42 -2.16 23.23
CA MET A 1 111.32 -1.55 24.01
C MET A 1 110.34 -0.84 23.08
N GLU A 2 110.79 0.02 22.17
CA GLU A 2 109.92 0.77 21.24
C GLU A 2 109.11 -0.12 20.27
N MET A 3 109.71 -1.14 19.63
CA MET A 3 108.97 -2.05 18.73
C MET A 3 107.81 -2.80 19.41
N LEU A 4 107.91 -3.11 20.70
CA LEU A 4 106.82 -3.76 21.46
C LEU A 4 105.67 -2.79 21.73
N GLN A 5 105.97 -1.51 21.99
CA GLN A 5 104.96 -0.47 22.16
C GLN A 5 104.25 -0.14 20.83
N GLU A 6 104.98 -0.13 19.72
CA GLU A 6 104.40 0.07 18.39
C GLU A 6 103.50 -1.11 17.97
N SER A 7 103.94 -2.35 18.20
CA SER A 7 103.12 -3.54 17.96
C SER A 7 101.84 -3.56 18.80
N GLY A 8 101.91 -3.14 20.07
CA GLY A 8 100.73 -2.96 20.93
C GLY A 8 99.73 -1.93 20.40
N LYS A 9 100.23 -0.78 19.89
CA LYS A 9 99.39 0.26 19.26
C LYS A 9 98.69 -0.25 17.99
N VAL A 10 99.40 -1.01 17.14
CA VAL A 10 98.81 -1.62 15.93
C VAL A 10 97.75 -2.65 16.30
N THR A 11 98.01 -3.49 17.30
CA THR A 11 97.06 -4.50 17.78
C THR A 11 95.79 -3.86 18.33
N TRP A 12 95.92 -2.79 19.12
CA TRP A 12 94.79 -2.04 19.66
C TRP A 12 93.98 -1.34 18.55
N LYS A 13 94.64 -0.72 17.57
CA LYS A 13 93.96 -0.12 16.41
C LYS A 13 93.23 -1.16 15.56
N ASN A 14 93.82 -2.34 15.34
CA ASN A 14 93.16 -3.42 14.62
C ASN A 14 91.95 -3.97 15.38
N ALA A 15 92.03 -4.09 16.71
CA ALA A 15 90.89 -4.48 17.53
C ALA A 15 89.76 -3.44 17.45
N GLN A 16 90.09 -2.15 17.55
CA GLN A 16 89.13 -1.04 17.44
C GLN A 16 88.46 -0.99 16.06
N LEU A 17 89.23 -1.21 14.98
CA LEU A 17 88.68 -1.29 13.62
C LEU A 17 87.79 -2.53 13.44
N GLY A 18 88.16 -3.67 14.04
CA GLY A 18 87.35 -4.88 14.01
C GLY A 18 86.01 -4.70 14.73
N GLU A 19 86.03 -4.08 15.91
CA GLU A 19 84.83 -3.76 16.70
C GLU A 19 83.91 -2.80 15.93
N ALA A 20 84.45 -1.70 15.39
CA ALA A 20 83.67 -0.75 14.59
C ALA A 20 83.07 -1.39 13.32
N MET A 21 83.78 -2.33 12.69
CA MET A 21 83.26 -3.06 11.52
C MET A 21 82.13 -4.02 11.91
N ILE A 22 82.25 -4.72 13.04
CA ILE A 22 81.19 -5.60 13.57
C ILE A 22 79.97 -4.76 13.92
N GLU A 23 80.12 -3.67 14.66
CA GLU A 23 79.02 -2.76 15.01
C GLU A 23 78.31 -2.21 13.76
N SER A 24 79.06 -1.84 12.72
CA SER A 24 78.48 -1.39 11.44
C SER A 24 77.69 -2.49 10.74
N LEU A 25 78.17 -3.74 10.76
CA LEU A 25 77.49 -4.87 10.14
C LEU A 25 76.24 -5.28 10.92
N GLU A 26 76.30 -5.23 12.25
CA GLU A 26 75.14 -5.48 13.12
C GLU A 26 74.06 -4.41 12.92
N ALA A 27 74.44 -3.13 12.83
CA ALA A 27 73.52 -2.04 12.55
C ALA A 27 72.85 -2.20 11.18
N GLN A 28 73.62 -2.55 10.14
CA GLN A 28 73.08 -2.84 8.80
C GLN A 28 72.15 -4.06 8.80
N GLY A 29 72.53 -5.14 9.49
CA GLY A 29 71.69 -6.34 9.61
C GLY A 29 70.37 -6.06 10.31
N LEU A 30 70.40 -5.25 11.38
CA LEU A 30 69.21 -4.82 12.10
C LEU A 30 68.34 -3.88 11.27
N GLN A 31 68.94 -2.99 10.48
CA GLN A 31 68.21 -2.12 9.57
C GLN A 31 67.51 -2.93 8.46
N LEU A 32 68.20 -3.89 7.84
CA LEU A 32 67.60 -4.77 6.83
C LEU A 32 66.46 -5.63 7.40
N ALA A 33 66.59 -6.10 8.64
CA ALA A 33 65.53 -6.84 9.30
C ALA A 33 64.29 -5.97 9.54
N LYS A 34 64.47 -4.71 9.94
CA LYS A 34 63.37 -3.73 10.08
C LYS A 34 62.70 -3.45 8.75
N GLU A 35 63.46 -3.13 7.72
CA GLU A 35 62.93 -2.85 6.38
C GLU A 35 62.15 -4.05 5.84
N LYS A 36 62.69 -5.27 5.98
CA LYS A 36 61.98 -6.50 5.60
C LYS A 36 60.66 -6.65 6.34
N GLN A 37 60.62 -6.38 7.65
CA GLN A 37 59.39 -6.46 8.43
C GLN A 37 58.37 -5.42 7.96
N GLU A 38 58.79 -4.17 7.76
CA GLU A 38 57.93 -3.10 7.25
C GLU A 38 57.34 -3.42 5.87
N TYR A 39 58.12 -4.05 4.96
CA TYR A 39 57.60 -4.51 3.67
C TYR A 39 56.58 -5.64 3.83
N LEU A 40 56.79 -6.58 4.76
CA LEU A 40 55.83 -7.64 5.03
C LEU A 40 54.54 -7.09 5.61
N ASP A 41 54.63 -6.15 6.54
CA ASP A 41 53.46 -5.52 7.18
C ASP A 41 52.62 -4.77 6.12
N LYS A 42 53.27 -3.97 5.25
CA LYS A 42 52.59 -3.29 4.13
C LYS A 42 51.90 -4.26 3.18
N LEU A 43 52.56 -5.36 2.81
CA LEU A 43 51.95 -6.37 1.94
C LEU A 43 50.75 -7.06 2.60
N MET A 44 50.79 -7.27 3.91
CA MET A 44 49.65 -7.80 4.66
C MET A 44 48.49 -6.82 4.67
N GLU A 45 48.74 -5.53 4.96
CA GLU A 45 47.73 -4.46 4.92
C GLU A 45 47.07 -4.37 3.53
N GLU A 46 47.86 -4.30 2.45
CA GLU A 46 47.36 -4.28 1.07
C GLU A 46 46.51 -5.53 0.75
N THR A 47 46.92 -6.70 1.24
CA THR A 47 46.17 -7.95 1.04
C THR A 47 44.83 -7.90 1.77
N GLU A 48 44.80 -7.44 3.02
CA GLU A 48 43.57 -7.29 3.80
C GLU A 48 42.62 -6.29 3.14
N GLU A 49 43.12 -5.13 2.69
CA GLU A 49 42.34 -4.14 1.95
C GLU A 49 41.75 -4.72 0.66
N LEU A 50 42.54 -5.45 -0.13
CA LEU A 50 42.05 -6.11 -1.34
C LEU A 50 40.96 -7.15 -1.04
N THR A 51 41.09 -7.89 0.06
CA THR A 51 40.03 -8.84 0.47
C THR A 51 38.76 -8.12 0.89
N HIS A 52 38.87 -6.99 1.59
CA HIS A 52 37.71 -6.18 1.98
C HIS A 52 37.01 -5.60 0.75
N GLN A 53 37.77 -5.04 -0.20
CA GLN A 53 37.23 -4.53 -1.47
C GLN A 53 36.54 -5.62 -2.29
N ARG A 54 37.09 -6.84 -2.32
CA ARG A 54 36.44 -7.98 -3.00
C ARG A 54 35.11 -8.34 -2.33
N ALA A 55 35.07 -8.41 -1.00
CA ALA A 55 33.83 -8.68 -0.27
C ALA A 55 32.75 -7.62 -0.54
N GLN A 56 33.12 -6.33 -0.52
CA GLN A 56 32.21 -5.25 -0.87
C GLN A 56 31.69 -5.36 -2.31
N ARG A 57 32.55 -5.68 -3.28
CA ARG A 57 32.13 -5.90 -4.67
C ARG A 57 31.15 -7.07 -4.81
N GLU A 58 31.41 -8.18 -4.13
CA GLU A 58 30.48 -9.33 -4.13
C GLU A 58 29.12 -8.99 -3.49
N GLU A 59 29.11 -8.18 -2.43
CA GLU A 59 27.86 -7.71 -1.81
C GLU A 59 27.09 -6.78 -2.76
N LEU A 60 27.78 -5.88 -3.46
CA LEU A 60 27.18 -5.02 -4.48
C LEU A 60 26.62 -5.82 -5.66
N GLU A 61 27.34 -6.84 -6.13
CA GLU A 61 26.86 -7.72 -7.20
C GLU A 61 25.60 -8.49 -6.77
N ARG A 62 25.55 -9.00 -5.54
CA ARG A 62 24.34 -9.65 -4.99
C ARG A 62 23.18 -8.67 -4.89
N LEU A 63 23.42 -7.45 -4.41
CA LEU A 63 22.38 -6.43 -4.32
C LEU A 63 21.85 -6.05 -5.71
N ASN A 64 22.75 -5.91 -6.70
CA ASN A 64 22.39 -5.58 -8.06
C ASN A 64 21.53 -6.68 -8.71
N GLN A 65 21.85 -7.95 -8.48
CA GLN A 65 21.01 -9.07 -8.94
C GLN A 65 19.60 -9.01 -8.35
N VAL A 66 19.46 -8.77 -7.05
CA VAL A 66 18.14 -8.63 -6.41
C VAL A 66 17.37 -7.44 -6.99
N LEU A 67 18.02 -6.31 -7.21
CA LEU A 67 17.40 -5.13 -7.81
C LEU A 67 16.95 -5.39 -9.26
N GLU A 68 17.74 -6.10 -10.06
CA GLU A 68 17.36 -6.51 -11.41
C GLU A 68 16.15 -7.45 -11.41
N GLU A 69 16.11 -8.42 -10.48
CA GLU A 69 14.95 -9.31 -10.32
C GLU A 69 13.68 -8.55 -9.90
N GLU A 70 13.80 -7.60 -8.97
CA GLU A 70 12.69 -6.74 -8.54
C GLU A 70 12.21 -5.85 -9.69
N LYS A 71 13.15 -5.27 -10.46
CA LYS A 71 12.83 -4.47 -11.65
C LYS A 71 12.04 -5.29 -12.67
N MET A 72 12.46 -6.52 -12.96
CA MET A 72 11.74 -7.41 -13.89
C MET A 72 10.31 -7.71 -13.41
N LYS A 73 10.11 -7.96 -12.11
CA LYS A 73 8.77 -8.17 -11.53
C LYS A 73 7.89 -6.92 -11.66
N PHE A 74 8.45 -5.73 -11.44
CA PHE A 74 7.71 -4.48 -11.65
C PHE A 74 7.36 -4.26 -13.12
N GLU A 75 8.27 -4.56 -14.04
CA GLU A 75 8.01 -4.48 -15.48
C GLU A 75 6.89 -5.44 -15.91
N GLU A 76 6.84 -6.66 -15.38
CA GLU A 76 5.77 -7.63 -15.61
C GLU A 76 4.41 -7.13 -15.13
N VAL A 77 4.31 -6.66 -13.88
CA VAL A 77 3.06 -6.09 -13.33
C VAL A 77 2.61 -4.88 -14.13
N VAL A 78 3.53 -4.03 -14.61
CA VAL A 78 3.18 -2.88 -15.45
C VAL A 78 2.61 -3.33 -16.81
N LEU A 79 3.13 -4.41 -17.39
CA LEU A 79 2.60 -4.96 -18.63
C LEU A 79 1.20 -5.55 -18.41
N GLU A 80 0.98 -6.29 -17.32
CA GLU A 80 -0.33 -6.84 -16.96
C GLU A 80 -1.37 -5.73 -16.77
N LEU A 81 -1.04 -4.70 -15.99
CA LEU A 81 -1.93 -3.56 -15.74
C LEU A 81 -2.28 -2.80 -17.04
N LYS A 82 -1.35 -2.69 -17.98
CA LYS A 82 -1.62 -2.10 -19.30
C LYS A 82 -2.59 -2.95 -20.12
N ALA A 83 -2.40 -4.28 -20.12
CA ALA A 83 -3.30 -5.19 -20.81
C ALA A 83 -4.72 -5.15 -20.20
N GLU A 84 -4.83 -5.12 -18.86
CA GLU A 84 -6.12 -4.96 -18.17
C GLU A 84 -6.78 -3.61 -18.50
N GLN A 85 -6.00 -2.52 -18.54
CA GLN A 85 -6.50 -1.20 -18.93
C GLN A 85 -7.07 -1.22 -20.36
N GLU A 86 -6.37 -1.85 -21.31
CA GLU A 86 -6.84 -2.00 -22.68
C GLU A 86 -8.12 -2.84 -22.77
N GLN A 87 -8.20 -3.92 -21.99
CA GLN A 87 -9.40 -4.75 -21.93
C GLN A 87 -10.60 -3.98 -21.37
N ILE A 88 -10.43 -3.27 -20.25
CA ILE A 88 -11.50 -2.44 -19.66
C ILE A 88 -11.97 -1.39 -20.66
N LYS A 89 -11.05 -0.79 -21.42
CA LYS A 89 -11.40 0.18 -22.45
C LYS A 89 -12.28 -0.45 -23.55
N LEU A 90 -11.94 -1.65 -24.02
CA LEU A 90 -12.74 -2.38 -25.00
C LEU A 90 -14.14 -2.71 -24.45
N ASP A 91 -14.24 -3.15 -23.19
CA ASP A 91 -15.51 -3.47 -22.55
C ASP A 91 -16.40 -2.22 -22.36
N LEU A 92 -15.79 -1.08 -22.02
CA LEU A 92 -16.47 0.21 -21.92
C LEU A 92 -16.98 0.68 -23.30
N ASP A 93 -16.16 0.55 -24.34
CA ASP A 93 -16.55 0.89 -25.71
C ASP A 93 -17.70 -0.01 -26.19
N GLY A 94 -17.66 -1.31 -25.87
CA GLY A 94 -18.75 -2.25 -26.14
C GLY A 94 -20.04 -1.88 -25.40
N THR A 95 -19.95 -1.55 -24.12
CA THR A 95 -21.09 -1.10 -23.30
C THR A 95 -21.70 0.18 -23.86
N ALA A 96 -20.87 1.14 -24.26
CA ALA A 96 -21.32 2.39 -24.87
C ALA A 96 -22.04 2.16 -26.21
N GLN A 97 -21.57 1.21 -27.03
CA GLN A 97 -22.26 0.83 -28.27
C GLN A 97 -23.61 0.17 -27.99
N SER A 98 -23.69 -0.76 -27.04
CA SER A 98 -24.98 -1.37 -26.64
C SER A 98 -25.97 -0.32 -26.12
N LEU A 99 -25.49 0.65 -25.33
CA LEU A 99 -26.34 1.72 -24.81
C LEU A 99 -26.90 2.60 -25.92
N LYS A 100 -26.09 2.94 -26.93
CA LYS A 100 -26.57 3.65 -28.14
C LYS A 100 -27.62 2.85 -28.90
N GLY A 101 -27.46 1.52 -29.00
CA GLY A 101 -28.46 0.64 -29.60
C GLY A 101 -29.82 0.72 -28.87
N VAL A 102 -29.80 0.66 -27.55
CA VAL A 102 -31.00 0.81 -26.72
C VAL A 102 -31.64 2.19 -26.87
N GLU A 103 -30.83 3.25 -26.96
CA GLU A 103 -31.33 4.60 -27.25
C GLU A 103 -32.06 4.67 -28.59
N SER A 104 -31.50 4.07 -29.66
CA SER A 104 -32.19 4.01 -30.96
C SER A 104 -33.48 3.19 -30.92
N GLU A 105 -33.49 2.02 -30.27
CA GLU A 105 -34.70 1.21 -30.11
C GLU A 105 -35.79 1.97 -29.34
N LYS A 106 -35.41 2.74 -28.33
CA LYS A 106 -36.32 3.61 -27.58
C LYS A 106 -36.91 4.71 -28.46
N GLU A 107 -36.10 5.34 -29.32
CA GLU A 107 -36.57 6.34 -30.28
C GLU A 107 -37.56 5.72 -31.29
N GLU A 108 -37.25 4.54 -31.82
CA GLU A 108 -38.12 3.79 -32.73
C GLU A 108 -39.45 3.43 -32.06
N LEU A 109 -39.42 2.88 -30.84
CA LEU A 109 -40.62 2.56 -30.06
C LEU A 109 -41.45 3.83 -29.75
N SER A 110 -40.79 4.95 -29.44
CA SER A 110 -41.47 6.22 -29.24
C SER A 110 -42.17 6.69 -30.51
N SER A 111 -41.50 6.59 -31.66
CA SER A 111 -42.09 6.94 -32.96
C SER A 111 -43.29 6.06 -33.31
N LEU A 112 -43.19 4.75 -33.06
CA LEU A 112 -44.27 3.78 -33.28
C LEU A 112 -45.46 4.07 -32.35
N THR A 113 -45.17 4.40 -31.08
CA THR A 113 -46.20 4.79 -30.10
C THR A 113 -46.96 6.01 -30.58
N VAL A 114 -46.25 7.05 -31.07
CA VAL A 114 -46.89 8.26 -31.61
C VAL A 114 -47.75 7.95 -32.84
N MET A 115 -47.27 7.09 -33.75
CA MET A 115 -48.05 6.66 -34.92
C MET A 115 -49.33 5.90 -34.53
N LEU A 116 -49.23 4.96 -33.60
CA LEU A 116 -50.38 4.21 -33.09
C LEU A 116 -51.38 5.12 -32.39
N GLN A 117 -50.90 6.07 -31.59
CA GLN A 117 -51.73 7.05 -30.90
C GLN A 117 -52.51 7.92 -31.89
N LYS A 118 -51.85 8.39 -32.96
CA LYS A 118 -52.50 9.13 -34.05
C LYS A 118 -53.56 8.30 -34.79
N SER A 119 -53.25 7.03 -35.09
CA SER A 119 -54.19 6.11 -35.75
C SER A 119 -55.45 5.85 -34.91
N ILE A 120 -55.29 5.65 -33.59
CA ILE A 120 -56.42 5.52 -32.65
C ILE A 120 -57.26 6.80 -32.64
N GLU A 121 -56.61 7.97 -32.66
CA GLU A 121 -57.29 9.26 -32.66
C GLU A 121 -58.10 9.48 -33.95
N GLU A 122 -57.54 9.15 -35.11
CA GLU A 122 -58.22 9.14 -36.41
C GLU A 122 -59.43 8.19 -36.44
N LEU A 123 -59.25 6.95 -35.96
CA LEU A 123 -60.34 5.98 -35.82
C LEU A 123 -61.45 6.48 -34.89
N SER A 124 -61.10 7.15 -33.79
CA SER A 124 -62.07 7.73 -32.87
C SER A 124 -62.88 8.84 -33.53
N GLN A 125 -62.22 9.70 -34.32
CA GLN A 125 -62.87 10.75 -35.09
C GLN A 125 -63.78 10.16 -36.15
N GLU A 126 -63.34 9.12 -36.86
CA GLU A 126 -64.15 8.43 -37.85
C GLU A 126 -65.37 7.76 -37.23
N LYS A 127 -65.21 7.03 -36.12
CA LYS A 127 -66.34 6.50 -35.34
C LYS A 127 -67.34 7.60 -34.98
N GLN A 128 -66.86 8.77 -34.54
CA GLN A 128 -67.73 9.88 -34.17
C GLN A 128 -68.42 10.53 -35.39
N ARG A 129 -67.76 10.57 -36.56
CA ARG A 129 -68.38 10.97 -37.84
C ARG A 129 -69.49 9.99 -38.22
N THR A 130 -69.24 8.68 -38.12
CA THR A 130 -70.22 7.63 -38.45
C THR A 130 -71.43 7.66 -37.52
N LEU A 131 -71.21 7.84 -36.21
CA LEU A 131 -72.30 8.01 -35.24
C LEU A 131 -73.16 9.25 -35.53
N LYS A 132 -72.55 10.38 -35.93
CA LYS A 132 -73.31 11.57 -36.36
C LYS A 132 -74.14 11.28 -37.62
N LEU A 133 -73.59 10.55 -38.58
CA LEU A 133 -74.29 10.17 -39.80
C LEU A 133 -75.49 9.24 -39.52
N LEU A 134 -75.32 8.30 -38.59
CA LEU A 134 -76.39 7.41 -38.13
C LEU A 134 -77.45 8.15 -37.30
N GLY A 135 -77.06 9.10 -36.43
CA GLY A 135 -78.02 9.95 -35.72
C GLY A 135 -78.84 10.86 -36.64
N VAL A 136 -78.27 11.29 -37.77
CA VAL A 136 -79.01 12.01 -38.83
C VAL A 136 -79.92 11.06 -39.61
N LYS A 137 -79.54 9.79 -39.79
CA LYS A 137 -80.44 8.76 -40.36
C LYS A 137 -81.58 8.39 -39.42
N GLU A 138 -81.34 8.29 -38.11
CA GLU A 138 -82.42 8.11 -37.12
C GLU A 138 -83.37 9.31 -37.06
N GLN A 139 -82.92 10.52 -37.39
CA GLN A 139 -83.81 11.67 -37.57
C GLN A 139 -84.56 11.67 -38.90
N GLY A 140 -84.00 11.07 -39.96
CA GLY A 140 -84.70 10.83 -41.24
C GLY A 140 -85.65 9.63 -41.21
N GLU A 141 -85.42 8.63 -40.35
CA GLU A 141 -86.28 7.46 -40.18
C GLU A 141 -87.36 7.68 -39.10
N LYS A 142 -87.17 8.64 -38.18
CA LYS A 142 -88.23 9.08 -37.25
C LYS A 142 -89.36 9.88 -37.90
N GLU A 143 -89.24 10.28 -39.16
CA GLU A 143 -90.35 10.86 -39.95
C GLU A 143 -91.08 9.80 -40.81
N ALA A 144 -90.66 8.53 -40.79
CA ALA A 144 -91.25 7.46 -41.63
C ALA A 144 -91.67 6.20 -40.85
N ALA A 145 -91.69 6.25 -39.51
CA ALA A 145 -91.97 5.09 -38.65
C ALA A 145 -93.10 5.36 -37.62
N GLU A 146 -94.08 6.20 -37.97
CA GLU A 146 -95.34 6.36 -37.24
C GLU A 146 -96.53 5.87 -38.08
N GLU A 147 -96.48 4.66 -38.62
CA GLU A 147 -97.65 3.95 -39.16
C GLU A 147 -97.30 2.46 -39.32
N GLU A 148 -97.39 1.69 -38.24
CA GLU A 148 -98.20 0.47 -38.21
C GLU A 148 -98.17 -0.16 -36.81
N GLU A 149 -99.38 -0.43 -36.34
CA GLU A 149 -99.77 -0.90 -35.04
C GLU A 149 -99.96 -2.43 -35.08
N SER A 150 -99.84 -3.06 -33.91
CA SER A 150 -100.65 -4.21 -33.49
C SER A 150 -100.25 -5.65 -33.88
N SER A 151 -100.09 -6.44 -32.80
CA SER A 151 -100.48 -7.85 -32.62
C SER A 151 -99.55 -8.92 -33.24
N GLU A 152 -99.40 -10.16 -32.75
CA GLU A 152 -100.05 -11.04 -31.80
C GLU A 152 -99.02 -12.20 -31.59
N SER A 153 -98.81 -12.82 -30.44
CA SER A 153 -99.45 -14.09 -30.07
C SER A 153 -98.40 -15.02 -29.45
N THR A 154 -98.66 -15.41 -28.21
CA THR A 154 -98.54 -16.76 -27.63
C THR A 154 -97.46 -17.76 -28.11
N ARG A 155 -96.79 -18.33 -27.08
CA ARG A 155 -96.63 -19.78 -26.79
C ARG A 155 -95.24 -20.38 -27.02
N GLY A 156 -94.65 -20.82 -25.90
CA GLY A 156 -93.55 -21.78 -25.86
C GLY A 156 -93.26 -22.22 -24.43
N LYS A 157 -94.04 -23.19 -23.93
CA LYS A 157 -93.71 -23.95 -22.71
C LYS A 157 -92.43 -24.76 -22.96
N SER A 158 -91.56 -24.81 -21.97
CA SER A 158 -90.74 -25.99 -21.69
C SER A 158 -90.38 -25.99 -20.21
N GLU A 159 -91.20 -26.69 -19.43
CA GLU A 159 -90.75 -27.44 -18.26
C GLU A 159 -89.93 -28.66 -18.76
N ASP A 160 -89.15 -29.26 -17.86
CA ASP A 160 -88.22 -30.40 -18.03
C ASP A 160 -86.80 -29.95 -18.48
N VAL A 161 -85.69 -30.17 -17.77
CA VAL A 161 -85.26 -31.37 -17.02
C VAL A 161 -84.20 -30.98 -15.95
N GLU A 162 -84.42 -31.38 -14.70
CA GLU A 162 -83.48 -31.30 -13.55
C GLU A 162 -82.31 -32.34 -13.63
N GLU A 163 -81.69 -32.53 -14.80
CA GLU A 163 -80.66 -33.60 -14.95
C GLU A 163 -79.50 -33.19 -15.88
N LEU A 164 -79.15 -31.89 -15.91
CA LEU A 164 -78.03 -31.36 -16.68
C LEU A 164 -76.99 -30.57 -15.86
N GLY A 165 -77.25 -30.35 -14.56
CA GLY A 165 -76.35 -29.59 -13.67
C GLY A 165 -75.11 -30.37 -13.21
N ASP A 166 -75.26 -31.67 -12.98
CA ASP A 166 -74.21 -32.49 -12.34
C ASP A 166 -73.03 -32.78 -13.28
N GLY A 167 -73.30 -33.03 -14.57
CA GLY A 167 -72.28 -33.23 -15.59
C GLY A 167 -71.52 -31.95 -16.03
N SER A 168 -72.10 -30.77 -15.81
CA SER A 168 -71.41 -29.48 -15.99
C SER A 168 -70.46 -29.22 -14.84
N LEU A 169 -70.96 -29.36 -13.60
CA LEU A 169 -70.18 -29.15 -12.39
C LEU A 169 -68.99 -30.13 -12.29
N LEU A 170 -69.17 -31.39 -12.65
CA LEU A 170 -68.09 -32.39 -12.73
C LEU A 170 -67.03 -32.07 -13.80
N ARG A 171 -67.41 -31.38 -14.89
CA ARG A 171 -66.45 -30.90 -15.90
C ARG A 171 -65.68 -29.69 -15.41
N ASP A 172 -66.35 -28.76 -14.72
CA ASP A 172 -65.73 -27.58 -14.14
C ASP A 172 -64.74 -27.96 -13.01
N LEU A 173 -65.12 -28.92 -12.16
CA LEU A 173 -64.24 -29.49 -11.13
C LEU A 173 -62.98 -30.12 -11.73
N ARG A 174 -63.11 -30.97 -12.76
CA ARG A 174 -61.95 -31.54 -13.46
C ARG A 174 -61.08 -30.46 -14.09
N HIS A 175 -61.69 -29.44 -14.69
CA HIS A 175 -60.94 -28.32 -15.27
C HIS A 175 -60.15 -27.54 -14.22
N ILE A 176 -60.74 -27.28 -13.04
CA ILE A 176 -60.07 -26.65 -11.90
C ILE A 176 -58.92 -27.51 -11.39
N GLU A 177 -59.10 -28.83 -11.29
CA GLU A 177 -58.03 -29.76 -10.90
C GLU A 177 -56.87 -29.75 -11.90
N GLU A 178 -57.15 -29.73 -13.21
CA GLU A 178 -56.14 -29.61 -14.26
C GLU A 178 -55.39 -28.28 -14.17
N GLN A 179 -56.11 -27.15 -14.01
CA GLN A 179 -55.52 -25.82 -13.83
C GLN A 179 -54.64 -25.75 -12.57
N MET A 180 -55.10 -26.32 -11.45
CA MET A 180 -54.33 -26.40 -10.22
C MET A 180 -53.05 -27.21 -10.42
N LYS A 181 -53.10 -28.28 -11.20
CA LYS A 181 -51.93 -29.11 -11.52
C LYS A 181 -50.92 -28.38 -12.41
N ILE A 182 -51.39 -27.53 -13.33
CA ILE A 182 -50.53 -26.65 -14.14
C ILE A 182 -49.86 -25.59 -13.25
N LEU A 183 -50.64 -24.90 -12.42
CA LEU A 183 -50.13 -23.88 -11.49
C LEU A 183 -49.09 -24.44 -10.51
N LEU A 184 -49.27 -25.67 -10.01
CA LEU A 184 -48.29 -26.32 -9.14
C LEU A 184 -46.95 -26.55 -9.86
N LYS A 185 -46.97 -26.96 -11.13
CA LYS A 185 -45.74 -27.13 -11.92
C LYS A 185 -45.07 -25.78 -12.22
N GLU A 186 -45.85 -24.75 -12.52
CA GLU A 186 -45.33 -23.39 -12.72
C GLU A 186 -44.70 -22.84 -11.45
N LYS A 187 -45.32 -23.11 -10.29
CA LYS A 187 -44.77 -22.76 -8.98
C LYS A 187 -43.45 -23.47 -8.73
N GLU A 188 -43.37 -24.78 -8.94
CA GLU A 188 -42.13 -25.55 -8.78
C GLU A 188 -41.01 -24.99 -9.68
N GLN A 189 -41.30 -24.69 -10.95
CA GLN A 189 -40.33 -24.08 -11.87
C GLN A 189 -39.91 -22.66 -11.44
N ALA A 190 -40.82 -21.87 -10.85
CA ALA A 190 -40.50 -20.56 -10.30
C ALA A 190 -39.61 -20.67 -9.06
N ASP A 191 -39.89 -21.63 -8.17
CA ASP A 191 -39.10 -21.91 -6.98
C ASP A 191 -37.66 -22.36 -7.35
N GLU A 192 -37.51 -23.24 -8.35
CA GLU A 192 -36.20 -23.66 -8.87
C GLU A 192 -35.39 -22.47 -9.41
N LYS A 193 -36.01 -21.62 -10.25
CA LYS A 193 -35.36 -20.40 -10.76
C LYS A 193 -34.97 -19.43 -9.65
N LEU A 194 -35.80 -19.31 -8.61
CA LEU A 194 -35.52 -18.43 -7.48
C LEU A 194 -34.32 -18.96 -6.69
N GLN A 195 -34.23 -20.27 -6.46
CA GLN A 195 -33.07 -20.89 -5.82
C GLN A 195 -31.78 -20.72 -6.62
N GLU A 196 -31.82 -20.91 -7.95
CA GLU A 196 -30.66 -20.64 -8.82
C GLU A 196 -30.22 -19.17 -8.72
N ASN A 197 -31.18 -18.24 -8.70
CA ASN A 197 -30.88 -16.82 -8.62
C ASN A 197 -30.29 -16.43 -7.26
N GLU A 198 -30.77 -17.03 -6.16
CA GLU A 198 -30.16 -16.87 -4.84
C GLU A 198 -28.73 -17.39 -4.79
N GLN A 199 -28.44 -18.52 -5.44
CA GLN A 199 -27.08 -19.05 -5.53
C GLN A 199 -26.17 -18.11 -6.33
N ARG A 200 -26.64 -17.63 -7.48
CA ARG A 200 -25.91 -16.64 -8.30
C ARG A 200 -25.65 -15.35 -7.52
N ALA A 201 -26.65 -14.85 -6.78
CA ALA A 201 -26.49 -13.66 -5.94
C ALA A 201 -25.44 -13.83 -4.84
N LYS A 202 -25.35 -15.03 -4.22
CA LYS A 202 -24.31 -15.34 -3.23
C LYS A 202 -22.91 -15.31 -3.83
N VAL A 203 -22.72 -15.90 -5.01
CA VAL A 203 -21.42 -15.87 -5.71
C VAL A 203 -21.02 -14.44 -6.06
N LEU A 204 -21.93 -13.66 -6.65
CA LEU A 204 -21.68 -12.25 -6.98
C LEU A 204 -21.34 -11.41 -5.75
N GLN A 205 -21.98 -11.67 -4.61
CA GLN A 205 -21.67 -10.97 -3.37
C GLN A 205 -20.26 -11.32 -2.85
N GLN A 206 -19.84 -12.58 -2.96
CA GLN A 206 -18.48 -13.00 -2.60
C GLN A 206 -17.43 -12.37 -3.52
N GLU A 207 -17.67 -12.34 -4.82
CA GLU A 207 -16.79 -11.68 -5.79
C GLU A 207 -16.68 -10.18 -5.50
N ARG A 208 -17.81 -9.51 -5.24
CA ARG A 208 -17.81 -8.10 -4.84
C ARG A 208 -16.98 -7.84 -3.58
N GLU A 209 -17.11 -8.69 -2.56
CA GLU A 209 -16.34 -8.58 -1.32
C GLU A 209 -14.85 -8.82 -1.56
N TYR A 210 -14.50 -9.81 -2.40
CA TYR A 210 -13.13 -10.09 -2.81
C TYR A 210 -12.51 -8.86 -3.50
N TYR A 211 -13.14 -8.33 -4.55
CA TYR A 211 -12.64 -7.14 -5.25
C TYR A 211 -12.60 -5.91 -4.35
N SER A 212 -13.56 -5.74 -3.44
CA SER A 212 -13.52 -4.66 -2.44
C SER A 212 -12.31 -4.77 -1.50
N SER A 213 -11.97 -5.99 -1.07
CA SER A 213 -10.80 -6.22 -0.20
C SER A 213 -9.48 -5.99 -0.93
N GLN A 214 -9.40 -6.41 -2.20
CA GLN A 214 -8.23 -6.21 -3.05
C GLN A 214 -8.03 -4.71 -3.34
N ALA A 215 -9.09 -3.99 -3.72
CA ALA A 215 -9.05 -2.55 -3.96
C ALA A 215 -8.58 -1.77 -2.72
N ARG A 216 -9.06 -2.14 -1.52
CA ARG A 216 -8.61 -1.54 -0.25
C ARG A 216 -7.12 -1.79 0.00
N THR A 217 -6.63 -2.99 -0.29
CA THR A 217 -5.22 -3.35 -0.11
C THR A 217 -4.32 -2.58 -1.08
N LEU A 218 -4.73 -2.47 -2.35
CA LEU A 218 -4.02 -1.67 -3.35
C LEU A 218 -4.02 -0.18 -2.97
N GLN A 219 -5.14 0.34 -2.49
CA GLN A 219 -5.23 1.73 -2.02
C GLN A 219 -4.28 1.99 -0.85
N GLN A 220 -4.17 1.07 0.11
CA GLN A 220 -3.22 1.16 1.21
C GLN A 220 -1.77 1.13 0.71
N SER A 221 -1.46 0.21 -0.20
CA SER A 221 -0.13 0.12 -0.83
C SER A 221 0.26 1.42 -1.56
N LEU A 222 -0.66 1.98 -2.36
CA LEU A 222 -0.46 3.26 -3.04
C LEU A 222 -0.24 4.41 -2.05
N SER A 223 -0.98 4.44 -0.94
CA SER A 223 -0.80 5.46 0.09
C SER A 223 0.57 5.36 0.77
N GLN A 224 1.03 4.14 1.07
CA GLN A 224 2.36 3.91 1.65
C GLN A 224 3.46 4.32 0.67
N LEU A 225 3.37 3.88 -0.59
CA LEU A 225 4.36 4.22 -1.62
C LEU A 225 4.44 5.74 -1.86
N THR A 226 3.31 6.45 -1.73
CA THR A 226 3.28 7.91 -1.84
C THR A 226 4.04 8.57 -0.68
N VAL A 227 3.89 8.06 0.54
CA VAL A 227 4.64 8.56 1.71
C VAL A 227 6.13 8.26 1.56
N ASP A 228 6.49 7.04 1.16
CA ASP A 228 7.90 6.65 0.95
C ASP A 228 8.55 7.49 -0.17
N LYS A 229 7.81 7.77 -1.24
CA LYS A 229 8.25 8.69 -2.31
C LYS A 229 8.50 10.10 -1.76
N GLN A 230 7.57 10.67 -1.00
CA GLN A 230 7.73 12.01 -0.43
C GLN A 230 8.92 12.07 0.54
N GLN A 231 9.14 11.01 1.30
CA GLN A 231 10.28 10.92 2.21
C GLN A 231 11.61 10.88 1.44
N THR A 232 11.72 10.03 0.43
CA THR A 232 12.95 9.93 -0.39
C THR A 232 13.21 11.20 -1.21
N GLU A 233 12.17 11.88 -1.70
CA GLU A 233 12.31 13.20 -2.33
C GLU A 233 12.81 14.26 -1.35
N ALA A 234 12.33 14.25 -0.10
CA ALA A 234 12.80 15.15 0.94
C ALA A 234 14.26 14.89 1.34
N GLU A 235 14.65 13.62 1.47
CA GLU A 235 16.03 13.21 1.75
C GLU A 235 16.97 13.60 0.61
N LEU A 236 16.57 13.36 -0.65
CA LEU A 236 17.34 13.77 -1.83
C LEU A 236 17.50 15.29 -1.89
N LYS A 237 16.44 16.04 -1.59
CA LYS A 237 16.50 17.50 -1.56
C LYS A 237 17.48 18.01 -0.50
N ALA A 238 17.45 17.43 0.71
CA ALA A 238 18.39 17.78 1.77
C ALA A 238 19.84 17.46 1.39
N GLU A 239 20.08 16.32 0.73
CA GLU A 239 21.39 15.94 0.20
C GLU A 239 21.88 16.93 -0.88
N ILE A 240 21.00 17.34 -1.80
CA ILE A 240 21.34 18.35 -2.82
C ILE A 240 21.68 19.70 -2.16
N GLU A 241 20.89 20.14 -1.17
CA GLU A 241 21.15 21.39 -0.43
C GLU A 241 22.51 21.32 0.29
N SER A 242 22.81 20.21 0.95
CA SER A 242 24.11 19.94 1.59
C SER A 242 25.27 19.99 0.58
N ARG A 243 25.13 19.36 -0.60
CA ARG A 243 26.14 19.40 -1.66
C ARG A 243 26.38 20.79 -2.18
N VAL A 244 25.32 21.57 -2.41
CA VAL A 244 25.44 22.97 -2.84
C VAL A 244 26.16 23.81 -1.79
N GLU A 245 25.93 23.57 -0.49
CA GLU A 245 26.67 24.25 0.57
C GLU A 245 28.15 23.87 0.59
N LEU A 246 28.48 22.58 0.39
CA LEU A 246 29.86 22.11 0.32
C LEU A 246 30.60 22.70 -0.90
N GLU A 247 29.96 22.75 -2.07
CA GLU A 247 30.51 23.40 -3.26
C GLU A 247 30.79 24.89 -3.02
N LYS A 248 29.87 25.60 -2.35
CA LYS A 248 30.09 27.01 -1.98
C LYS A 248 31.29 27.17 -1.05
N ARG A 249 31.43 26.32 -0.03
CA ARG A 249 32.58 26.36 0.90
C ARG A 249 33.89 26.04 0.17
N LEU A 250 33.88 25.05 -0.70
CA LEU A 250 35.05 24.69 -1.52
C LEU A 250 35.48 25.85 -2.42
N LYS A 251 34.53 26.48 -3.11
CA LYS A 251 34.82 27.65 -3.94
C LYS A 251 35.40 28.82 -3.13
N GLN A 252 34.88 29.09 -1.94
CA GLN A 252 35.43 30.11 -1.04
C GLN A 252 36.87 29.80 -0.60
N ALA A 253 37.19 28.52 -0.36
CA ALA A 253 38.55 28.11 -0.05
C ALA A 253 39.49 28.22 -1.26
N GLU A 254 39.01 27.89 -2.46
CA GLU A 254 39.76 28.10 -3.71
C GLU A 254 40.06 29.58 -3.97
N GLU A 255 39.08 30.47 -3.76
CA GLU A 255 39.24 31.92 -3.87
C GLU A 255 40.29 32.43 -2.87
N ALA A 256 40.20 32.04 -1.59
CA ALA A 256 41.18 32.39 -0.56
C ALA A 256 42.60 31.87 -0.89
N LEU A 257 42.73 30.68 -1.49
CA LEU A 257 44.02 30.17 -1.96
C LEU A 257 44.59 31.01 -3.11
N GLN A 258 43.76 31.36 -4.09
CA GLN A 258 44.18 32.17 -5.22
C GLN A 258 44.60 33.57 -4.78
N ASP A 259 43.89 34.17 -3.83
CA ASP A 259 44.20 35.50 -3.32
C ASP A 259 45.48 35.49 -2.47
N LEU A 260 45.70 34.44 -1.68
CA LEU A 260 46.96 34.21 -0.99
C LEU A 260 48.13 34.04 -1.97
N GLU A 261 47.96 33.29 -3.06
CA GLU A 261 48.97 33.12 -4.10
C GLU A 261 49.32 34.45 -4.79
N LYS A 262 48.30 35.24 -5.15
CA LYS A 262 48.49 36.59 -5.73
C LYS A 262 49.20 37.52 -4.75
N GLY A 263 48.82 37.49 -3.47
CA GLY A 263 49.44 38.28 -2.40
C GLY A 263 50.92 37.95 -2.24
N LEU A 264 51.27 36.65 -2.22
CA LEU A 264 52.65 36.17 -2.11
C LEU A 264 53.51 36.49 -3.35
N ASN A 265 52.90 36.50 -4.54
CA ASN A 265 53.58 36.83 -5.79
C ASN A 265 53.74 38.35 -6.01
N SER A 266 53.07 39.19 -5.20
CA SER A 266 53.18 40.65 -5.30
C SER A 266 54.48 41.18 -4.68
N LEU A 267 55.16 42.10 -5.38
CA LEU A 267 56.45 42.65 -4.94
C LEU A 267 56.30 43.71 -3.82
N GLU A 268 55.10 44.27 -3.68
CA GLU A 268 54.78 45.31 -2.70
C GLU A 268 54.19 44.66 -1.43
N ARG A 269 54.80 44.89 -0.27
CA ARG A 269 54.26 44.42 1.01
C ARG A 269 53.67 45.59 1.79
N THR A 270 52.35 45.76 1.67
CA THR A 270 51.60 46.71 2.50
C THR A 270 51.03 45.99 3.71
N LYS A 271 50.86 46.72 4.83
CA LYS A 271 50.28 46.14 6.05
C LYS A 271 48.86 45.62 5.84
N GLU A 272 48.11 46.27 4.96
CA GLU A 272 46.74 45.90 4.57
C GLU A 272 46.71 44.55 3.84
N ARG A 273 47.59 44.32 2.85
CA ARG A 273 47.69 43.01 2.19
C ARG A 273 48.16 41.90 3.13
N ASP A 274 49.10 42.19 4.04
CA ASP A 274 49.53 41.22 5.04
C ASP A 274 48.39 40.87 6.03
N GLU A 275 47.40 41.75 6.23
CA GLU A 275 46.19 41.47 7.02
C GLU A 275 45.15 40.66 6.22
N GLU A 276 44.93 40.98 4.94
CA GLU A 276 44.09 40.22 4.02
C GLU A 276 44.57 38.76 3.89
N MET A 277 45.87 38.57 3.63
CA MET A 277 46.47 37.23 3.56
C MET A 277 46.34 36.43 4.86
N LYS A 278 46.35 37.08 6.03
CA LYS A 278 46.09 36.41 7.31
C LYS A 278 44.63 35.96 7.42
N GLY A 279 43.69 36.75 6.90
CA GLY A 279 42.29 36.39 6.76
C GLY A 279 42.13 35.12 5.93
N ASP A 280 42.74 35.10 4.73
CA ASP A 280 42.70 33.96 3.80
C ASP A 280 43.30 32.69 4.41
N VAL A 281 44.45 32.81 5.09
CA VAL A 281 45.08 31.69 5.82
C VAL A 281 44.18 31.17 6.93
N THR A 282 43.46 32.05 7.64
CA THR A 282 42.54 31.65 8.70
C THR A 282 41.31 30.93 8.13
N GLN A 283 40.78 31.41 7.01
CA GLN A 283 39.68 30.78 6.30
C GLN A 283 40.05 29.39 5.76
N LEU A 284 41.24 29.26 5.19
CA LEU A 284 41.78 27.97 4.73
C LEU A 284 42.01 26.99 5.86
N ARG A 285 42.61 27.46 6.96
CA ARG A 285 42.80 26.64 8.15
C ARG A 285 41.48 26.08 8.65
N ARG A 286 40.44 26.91 8.72
CA ARG A 286 39.09 26.50 9.13
C ARG A 286 38.49 25.45 8.18
N PHE A 287 38.62 25.66 6.87
CA PHE A 287 38.15 24.70 5.87
C PHE A 287 38.80 23.32 6.07
N PHE A 288 40.13 23.26 6.23
CA PHE A 288 40.83 21.99 6.45
C PHE A 288 40.51 21.37 7.82
N GLU A 289 40.33 22.16 8.88
CA GLU A 289 39.86 21.64 10.17
C GLU A 289 38.47 20.98 10.05
N GLU A 290 37.56 21.60 9.30
CA GLU A 290 36.23 21.03 9.00
C GLU A 290 36.34 19.74 8.17
N CYS A 291 37.22 19.68 7.16
CA CYS A 291 37.48 18.46 6.39
C CYS A 291 38.06 17.32 7.25
N ILE A 292 39.00 17.64 8.15
CA ILE A 292 39.59 16.65 9.07
C ILE A 292 38.51 16.11 10.01
N CYS A 293 37.69 16.97 10.59
CA CYS A 293 36.57 16.54 11.43
C CYS A 293 35.57 15.65 10.67
N ALA A 294 35.23 15.98 9.42
CA ALA A 294 34.35 15.15 8.60
C ALA A 294 34.97 13.77 8.31
N ALA A 295 36.25 13.72 7.92
CA ALA A 295 36.98 12.47 7.67
C ALA A 295 37.11 11.60 8.94
N GLU A 296 37.32 12.22 10.10
CA GLU A 296 37.33 11.49 11.37
C GLU A 296 35.96 10.87 11.71
N ILE A 297 34.86 11.57 11.42
CA ILE A 297 33.51 11.05 11.62
C ILE A 297 33.26 9.88 10.66
N GLU A 298 33.65 10.02 9.39
CA GLU A 298 33.52 8.97 8.38
C GLU A 298 34.34 7.72 8.75
N ALA A 299 35.57 7.88 9.23
CA ALA A 299 36.39 6.78 9.74
C ALA A 299 35.75 6.07 10.95
N LYS A 300 35.01 6.81 11.79
CA LYS A 300 34.26 6.27 12.94
C LYS A 300 32.91 5.68 12.55
N LEU A 301 32.42 5.89 11.32
CA LEU A 301 31.09 5.47 10.88
C LEU A 301 30.82 3.97 11.06
N PRO A 302 31.74 3.04 10.72
CA PRO A 302 31.52 1.61 10.94
C PRO A 302 31.32 1.26 12.42
N ALA A 303 32.04 1.92 13.32
CA ALA A 303 31.91 1.73 14.76
C ALA A 303 30.59 2.31 15.30
N ILE A 304 30.18 3.48 14.82
CA ILE A 304 28.91 4.13 15.14
C ILE A 304 27.73 3.24 14.70
N MET A 305 27.76 2.74 13.46
CA MET A 305 26.74 1.83 12.92
C MET A 305 26.68 0.52 13.71
N LYS A 306 27.84 -0.09 14.00
CA LYS A 306 27.92 -1.29 14.84
C LYS A 306 27.26 -1.05 16.20
N ASN A 307 27.57 0.07 16.86
CA ASN A 307 27.01 0.43 18.16
C ASN A 307 25.49 0.68 18.09
N ALA A 308 24.97 1.33 17.04
CA ALA A 308 23.55 1.52 16.83
C ALA A 308 22.81 0.17 16.73
N VAL A 309 23.35 -0.78 15.97
CA VAL A 309 22.80 -2.13 15.86
C VAL A 309 22.83 -2.86 17.22
N TYR A 310 23.93 -2.75 17.97
CA TYR A 310 24.00 -3.32 19.33
C TYR A 310 22.99 -2.70 20.28
N LEU A 311 22.76 -1.38 20.23
CA LEU A 311 21.75 -0.67 21.03
C LEU A 311 20.34 -1.17 20.72
N HIS A 312 19.96 -1.28 19.45
CA HIS A 312 18.67 -1.82 19.04
C HIS A 312 18.50 -3.29 19.47
N LYS A 313 19.55 -4.11 19.31
CA LYS A 313 19.55 -5.52 19.73
C LYS A 313 19.44 -5.66 21.25
N ALA A 314 20.13 -4.81 22.01
CA ALA A 314 20.04 -4.76 23.47
C ALA A 314 18.66 -4.28 23.94
N ALA A 315 18.09 -3.26 23.30
CA ALA A 315 16.74 -2.76 23.59
C ALA A 315 15.69 -3.83 23.30
N ALA A 316 15.75 -4.51 22.15
CA ALA A 316 14.87 -5.62 21.80
C ALA A 316 14.97 -6.78 22.82
N ARG A 317 16.18 -7.11 23.27
CA ARG A 317 16.39 -8.10 24.34
C ARG A 317 15.78 -7.64 25.67
N ARG A 318 15.95 -6.37 26.06
CA ARG A 318 15.29 -5.81 27.26
C ARG A 318 13.77 -5.89 27.16
N ILE A 319 13.17 -5.50 26.04
CA ILE A 319 11.71 -5.58 25.82
C ILE A 319 11.22 -7.04 25.94
N LYS A 320 11.93 -8.00 25.31
CA LYS A 320 11.63 -9.43 25.43
C LYS A 320 11.78 -9.93 26.87
N SER A 321 12.86 -9.53 27.56
CA SER A 321 13.10 -9.88 28.96
C SER A 321 12.01 -9.31 29.90
N CYS A 322 11.61 -8.05 29.72
CA CYS A 322 10.50 -7.45 30.45
C CYS A 322 9.16 -8.16 30.18
N ARG A 323 8.91 -8.64 28.95
CA ARG A 323 7.73 -9.48 28.63
C ARG A 323 7.79 -10.83 29.35
N ILE A 324 8.96 -11.46 29.43
CA ILE A 324 9.17 -12.74 30.15
C ILE A 324 8.98 -12.53 31.65
N GLN A 325 9.53 -11.46 32.22
CA GLN A 325 9.36 -11.12 33.64
C GLN A 325 7.90 -10.77 33.98
N ARG A 326 7.17 -10.06 33.10
CA ARG A 326 5.72 -9.86 33.25
C ARG A 326 4.92 -11.17 33.16
N ARG A 327 5.31 -12.11 32.29
CA ARG A 327 4.67 -13.45 32.21
C ARG A 327 5.00 -14.32 33.43
N ALA A 328 6.22 -14.27 33.94
CA ALA A 328 6.64 -14.96 35.16
C ALA A 328 5.94 -14.39 36.41
N SER A 329 5.82 -13.05 36.48
CA SER A 329 5.05 -12.35 37.52
C SER A 329 3.57 -12.70 37.42
N ARG A 330 2.95 -12.70 36.23
CA ARG A 330 1.55 -13.18 36.06
C ARG A 330 1.36 -14.62 36.52
N ARG A 331 2.32 -15.52 36.26
CA ARG A 331 2.29 -16.90 36.78
C ARG A 331 2.47 -16.97 38.30
N HIS A 332 3.24 -16.07 38.90
CA HIS A 332 3.35 -15.92 40.36
C HIS A 332 2.03 -15.43 40.98
N TRP A 333 1.39 -14.43 40.38
CA TRP A 333 0.04 -13.97 40.79
C TRP A 333 -1.04 -15.06 40.62
N LEU A 334 -0.93 -15.89 39.57
CA LEU A 334 -1.84 -17.02 39.35
C LEU A 334 -1.66 -18.14 40.39
N LYS A 335 -0.48 -18.27 41.00
CA LYS A 335 -0.23 -19.23 42.09
C LYS A 335 -0.85 -18.78 43.41
N HIS A 336 -0.84 -17.48 43.71
CA HIS A 336 -1.53 -16.93 44.89
C HIS A 336 -3.05 -16.85 44.72
N SER A 337 -3.56 -16.76 43.49
CA SER A 337 -5.01 -16.70 43.23
C SER A 337 -5.70 -18.08 43.25
N LYS A 338 -4.95 -19.19 43.24
CA LYS A 338 -5.49 -20.55 43.32
C LYS A 338 -5.85 -20.99 44.74
N SER A 339 -5.51 -20.21 45.76
CA SER A 339 -5.87 -20.50 47.16
C SER A 339 -7.30 -20.10 47.52
N PHE A 340 -8.00 -19.33 46.67
CA PHE A 340 -9.34 -18.81 46.97
C PHE A 340 -10.44 -19.35 46.05
N ALA A 341 -10.10 -20.05 44.96
CA ALA A 341 -11.05 -20.57 44.00
C ALA A 341 -10.99 -22.10 43.92
N VAL A 342 -11.20 -22.76 45.06
CA VAL A 342 -11.71 -24.14 45.07
C VAL A 342 -13.18 -24.04 45.43
N ALA A 343 -13.99 -23.73 44.42
CA ALA A 343 -15.42 -24.00 44.43
C ALA A 343 -15.80 -24.44 43.02
N ASN A 344 -16.35 -25.64 42.91
CA ASN A 344 -16.99 -26.15 41.69
C ASN A 344 -17.99 -25.11 41.17
N ALA A 345 -17.85 -24.68 39.92
CA ALA A 345 -18.92 -24.04 39.17
C ALA A 345 -18.60 -24.06 37.66
N ASP A 346 -19.30 -24.96 36.97
CA ASP A 346 -19.85 -24.86 35.61
C ASP A 346 -19.12 -23.99 34.56
N SER A 347 -18.71 -24.67 33.50
CA SER A 347 -18.16 -24.09 32.27
C SER A 347 -19.09 -23.12 31.54
N SER A 348 -20.38 -23.03 31.92
CA SER A 348 -21.30 -22.03 31.38
C SER A 348 -20.91 -20.60 31.77
N ASN A 349 -20.45 -20.40 33.01
CA ASN A 349 -20.25 -19.06 33.56
C ASN A 349 -19.09 -18.31 32.86
N MET A 350 -18.08 -19.03 32.37
CA MET A 350 -16.96 -18.44 31.62
C MET A 350 -17.32 -18.08 30.17
N GLU A 351 -18.26 -18.81 29.56
CA GLU A 351 -18.75 -18.50 28.22
C GLU A 351 -19.77 -17.36 28.27
N ASP A 352 -20.61 -17.31 29.32
CA ASP A 352 -21.51 -16.19 29.60
C ASP A 352 -20.74 -14.89 29.88
N LEU A 353 -19.60 -14.97 30.59
CA LEU A 353 -18.67 -13.84 30.79
C LEU A 353 -18.02 -13.36 29.50
N ARG A 354 -17.70 -14.28 28.58
CA ARG A 354 -17.17 -13.93 27.25
C ARG A 354 -18.27 -13.33 26.37
N GLU A 355 -19.48 -13.85 26.45
CA GLU A 355 -20.61 -13.35 25.66
C GLU A 355 -21.05 -11.97 26.17
N THR A 356 -21.11 -11.75 27.48
CA THR A 356 -21.34 -10.42 28.06
C THR A 356 -20.22 -9.45 27.74
N ALA A 357 -18.95 -9.88 27.77
CA ALA A 357 -17.83 -9.04 27.33
C ALA A 357 -17.94 -8.66 25.83
N ARG A 358 -18.36 -9.60 24.97
CA ARG A 358 -18.64 -9.30 23.55
C ARG A 358 -19.81 -8.32 23.42
N ARG A 359 -20.92 -8.52 24.14
CA ARG A 359 -22.08 -7.60 24.14
C ARG A 359 -21.71 -6.19 24.61
N LEU A 360 -20.90 -6.07 25.66
CA LEU A 360 -20.39 -4.79 26.15
C LEU A 360 -19.43 -4.11 25.16
N THR A 361 -18.68 -4.89 24.38
CA THR A 361 -17.78 -4.35 23.35
C THR A 361 -18.55 -3.89 22.10
N SER A 362 -19.68 -4.54 21.81
CA SER A 362 -20.57 -4.21 20.70
C SER A 362 -21.54 -3.06 21.02
N ASP A 363 -21.76 -2.74 22.30
CA ASP A 363 -22.63 -1.66 22.72
C ASP A 363 -21.96 -0.29 22.49
N SER A 364 -22.47 0.47 21.51
CA SER A 364 -21.93 1.75 21.10
C SER A 364 -21.97 2.79 22.22
N ASN A 365 -22.99 2.76 23.08
CA ASN A 365 -23.16 3.70 24.18
C ASN A 365 -22.11 3.44 25.28
N PHE A 366 -21.79 2.18 25.56
CA PHE A 366 -20.73 1.82 26.49
C PHE A 366 -19.36 2.25 25.96
N ARG A 367 -19.09 2.02 24.66
CA ARG A 367 -17.85 2.43 24.02
C ARG A 367 -17.67 3.95 24.06
N GLU A 368 -18.73 4.72 23.81
CA GLU A 368 -18.69 6.18 23.88
C GLU A 368 -18.46 6.69 25.31
N SER A 369 -19.08 6.05 26.31
CA SER A 369 -18.85 6.36 27.73
C SER A 369 -17.40 6.09 28.16
N VAL A 370 -16.83 4.96 27.74
CA VAL A 370 -15.42 4.63 28.01
C VAL A 370 -14.47 5.61 27.33
N TYR A 371 -14.73 5.99 26.09
CA TYR A 371 -13.95 7.03 25.41
C TYR A 371 -14.04 8.39 26.12
N LYS A 372 -15.21 8.78 26.63
CA LYS A 372 -15.38 10.01 27.43
C LYS A 372 -14.60 9.97 28.74
N ILE A 373 -14.48 8.81 29.38
CA ILE A 373 -13.69 8.64 30.60
C ILE A 373 -12.18 8.69 30.31
N ILE A 374 -11.72 8.03 29.24
CA ILE A 374 -10.31 8.04 28.83
C ILE A 374 -9.88 9.45 28.42
N THR A 375 -10.69 10.15 27.62
CA THR A 375 -10.40 11.53 27.20
C THR A 375 -10.40 12.51 28.36
N ARG A 376 -11.29 12.34 29.37
CA ARG A 376 -11.22 13.12 30.62
C ARG A 376 -9.95 12.82 31.41
N LYS A 377 -9.50 11.56 31.45
CA LYS A 377 -8.28 11.16 32.16
C LYS A 377 -7.00 11.64 31.49
N ASP A 378 -6.97 11.65 30.16
CA ASP A 378 -5.87 12.23 29.38
C ASP A 378 -5.83 13.76 29.49
N ALA A 379 -7.00 14.41 29.63
CA ALA A 379 -7.06 15.84 29.89
C ALA A 379 -6.54 16.20 31.29
N THR A 380 -6.87 15.42 32.32
CA THR A 380 -6.35 15.64 33.69
C THR A 380 -4.84 15.36 33.80
N ASN A 381 -4.31 14.40 33.03
CA ASN A 381 -2.87 14.13 33.01
C ASN A 381 -2.06 15.22 32.26
N LYS A 382 -2.69 15.98 31.37
CA LYS A 382 -2.06 17.12 30.68
C LYS A 382 -2.03 18.42 31.49
N THR A 383 -2.72 18.47 32.62
CA THR A 383 -2.76 19.64 33.51
C THR A 383 -1.82 19.51 34.72
N GLU A 384 -1.10 18.40 34.84
CA GLU A 384 -0.15 18.13 35.94
C GLU A 384 1.34 18.14 35.52
N ASP A 385 1.64 18.46 34.26
CA ASP A 385 2.98 18.84 33.75
C ASP A 385 3.00 20.35 33.46
#